data_AF-A0A956C3L4-F1
#
_entry.id   AF-A0A956C3L4-F1
#
_cell.length_a   1.000
_cell.length_b   1.000
_cell.length_c   1.000
_cell.angle_alpha   90.00
_cell.angle_beta   90.00
_cell.angle_gamma   90.00
#
_symmetry.space_group_name_H-M   'P 1'
#
loop_
_entity.id
_entity.type
_entity.pdbx_description
1 polymer ?
#
loop_
_entity_poly.entity_id
_entity_poly.type
_entity_poly.pdbx_seq_one_letter_code
_entity_poly.pdbx_strand_id
1 'polypeptide(L)'
;RDQVQLDTTGAVVDAAHLFEKFGGTLPLGAWQTLSGIVDRAVATWQEPDHGIWEPRSGMRHNVHSKLMNWLAMDRGADLALSFGRRDLSARWAECARLIHEDVCARGMDASRQHFVSVYGEERPDATLLLLGVHGFLKDSDPRGVRTVDWVRERLGTGPFIHRYLGDDDDGVGGAEGAFILCGFWLAEALALQGRLDEAQQVFVAHAEASNHLGLLAEEIDTSSGMLLGNFPQAFSHLGLINAAMRIDRALRLRDEGSSQAPHLVGPLSRRAT
;
A
#
# COMPACT_ATOMS: atom_id res chain seq x y z
N ARG A 1 -0.76 26.70 -3.91
CA ARG A 1 -1.15 25.77 -5.00
C ARG A 1 0.04 24.85 -5.26
N ASP A 2 0.68 24.38 -4.17
CA ASP A 2 2.09 23.96 -4.16
C ASP A 2 2.28 22.61 -3.45
N GLN A 3 1.25 21.76 -3.44
CA GLN A 3 1.35 20.39 -2.95
C GLN A 3 1.63 19.46 -4.14
N VAL A 4 2.83 18.89 -4.14
CA VAL A 4 3.28 17.86 -5.07
C VAL A 4 3.16 16.50 -4.39
N GLN A 5 2.40 15.59 -4.99
CA GLN A 5 2.27 14.19 -4.60
C GLN A 5 2.71 13.32 -5.78
N LEU A 6 3.67 12.43 -5.54
CA LEU A 6 4.21 11.56 -6.58
C LEU A 6 3.62 10.14 -6.53
N ASP A 7 2.78 9.84 -5.54
CA ASP A 7 2.21 8.52 -5.30
C ASP A 7 0.99 8.19 -6.19
N THR A 8 0.23 9.17 -6.65
CA THR A 8 -1.02 8.96 -7.42
C THR A 8 -0.80 8.15 -8.71
N THR A 9 0.38 8.30 -9.31
CA THR A 9 0.77 7.58 -10.53
C THR A 9 0.67 6.06 -10.36
N GLY A 10 1.10 5.54 -9.20
CA GLY A 10 1.04 4.11 -8.91
C GLY A 10 -0.39 3.57 -8.94
N ALA A 11 -1.32 4.27 -8.30
CA ALA A 11 -2.71 3.84 -8.20
C ALA A 11 -3.39 3.78 -9.57
N VAL A 12 -3.15 4.77 -10.44
CA VAL A 12 -3.75 4.82 -11.78
C VAL A 12 -3.25 3.67 -12.66
N VAL A 13 -1.95 3.43 -12.66
CA VAL A 13 -1.35 2.38 -13.50
C VAL A 13 -1.67 0.99 -12.96
N ASP A 14 -1.70 0.81 -11.63
CA ASP A 14 -2.13 -0.44 -11.01
C ASP A 14 -3.60 -0.74 -11.35
N ALA A 15 -4.52 0.23 -11.24
CA ALA A 15 -5.92 0.05 -11.64
C ALA A 15 -6.06 -0.38 -13.12
N ALA A 16 -5.29 0.22 -14.03
CA ALA A 16 -5.28 -0.17 -15.43
C ALA A 16 -4.72 -1.59 -15.65
N HIS A 17 -3.68 -1.97 -14.89
CA HIS A 17 -3.11 -3.31 -14.91
C HIS A 17 -4.10 -4.35 -14.40
N LEU A 18 -4.79 -4.08 -13.29
CA LEU A 18 -5.86 -4.91 -12.76
C LEU A 18 -6.99 -5.10 -13.78
N PHE A 19 -7.42 -4.01 -14.43
CA PHE A 19 -8.46 -4.07 -15.46
C PHE A 19 -8.11 -5.04 -16.60
N GLU A 20 -6.88 -4.99 -17.13
CA GLU A 20 -6.39 -5.96 -18.13
C GLU A 20 -6.34 -7.39 -17.59
N LYS A 21 -5.83 -7.58 -16.37
CA LYS A 21 -5.70 -8.93 -15.77
C LYS A 21 -7.05 -9.60 -15.50
N PHE A 22 -8.10 -8.84 -15.26
CA PHE A 22 -9.45 -9.35 -15.01
C PHE A 22 -10.38 -9.33 -16.24
N GLY A 23 -9.80 -9.32 -17.45
CA GLY A 23 -10.55 -9.53 -18.70
C GLY A 23 -11.03 -8.25 -19.38
N GLY A 24 -10.63 -7.08 -18.89
CA GLY A 24 -10.73 -5.82 -19.62
C GLY A 24 -9.77 -5.77 -20.80
N THR A 25 -9.90 -4.75 -21.63
CA THR A 25 -8.95 -4.44 -22.71
C THR A 25 -8.80 -2.93 -22.81
N LEU A 26 -7.59 -2.43 -22.60
CA LEU A 26 -7.29 -1.01 -22.66
C LEU A 26 -7.24 -0.56 -24.13
N PRO A 27 -7.99 0.47 -24.51
CA PRO A 27 -7.87 1.05 -25.84
C PRO A 27 -6.52 1.74 -26.01
N LEU A 28 -6.05 1.85 -27.25
CA LEU A 28 -4.77 2.48 -27.59
C LEU A 28 -4.62 3.90 -27.00
N GLY A 29 -5.70 4.68 -26.98
CA GLY A 29 -5.69 6.03 -26.39
C GLY A 29 -5.45 6.01 -24.87
N ALA A 30 -6.04 5.06 -24.14
CA ALA A 30 -5.78 4.91 -22.70
C ALA A 30 -4.32 4.50 -22.47
N TRP A 31 -3.80 3.58 -23.27
CA TRP A 31 -2.40 3.19 -23.23
C TRP A 31 -1.43 4.36 -23.47
N GLN A 32 -1.71 5.23 -24.45
CA GLN A 32 -0.88 6.41 -24.72
C GLN A 32 -0.83 7.35 -23.50
N THR A 33 -1.98 7.59 -22.87
CA THR A 33 -2.06 8.39 -21.63
C THR A 33 -1.29 7.73 -20.49
N LEU A 34 -1.50 6.43 -20.26
CA LEU A 34 -0.79 5.67 -19.22
C LEU A 34 0.73 5.67 -19.44
N SER A 35 1.17 5.52 -20.69
CA SER A 35 2.59 5.58 -21.04
C SER A 35 3.20 6.95 -20.69
N GLY A 36 2.48 8.05 -20.96
CA GLY A 36 2.92 9.39 -20.56
C GLY A 36 2.99 9.56 -19.04
N ILE A 37 2.06 8.95 -18.29
CA ILE A 37 2.06 8.94 -16.82
C ILE A 37 3.29 8.19 -16.29
N VAL A 38 3.58 6.99 -16.80
CA VAL A 38 4.75 6.20 -16.38
C VAL A 38 6.06 6.93 -16.75
N ASP A 39 6.12 7.55 -17.92
CA ASP A 39 7.30 8.33 -18.33
C ASP A 39 7.54 9.55 -17.44
N ARG A 40 6.47 10.18 -16.97
CA ARG A 40 6.59 11.25 -15.96
C ARG A 40 7.14 10.69 -14.65
N ALA A 41 6.64 9.56 -14.17
CA ALA A 41 7.15 8.89 -12.98
C ALA A 41 8.65 8.56 -13.12
N VAL A 42 9.09 8.05 -14.28
CA VAL A 42 10.51 7.79 -14.55
C VAL A 42 11.35 9.06 -14.41
N ALA A 43 10.83 10.21 -14.87
CA ALA A 43 11.54 11.48 -14.81
C ALA A 43 11.56 12.11 -13.40
N THR A 44 10.64 11.76 -12.51
CA THR A 44 10.45 12.47 -11.23
C THR A 44 10.57 11.61 -9.99
N TRP A 45 10.68 10.28 -10.09
CA TRP A 45 10.63 9.40 -8.92
C TRP A 45 11.73 9.70 -7.90
N GLN A 46 12.86 10.32 -8.28
CA GLN A 46 13.96 10.64 -7.38
C GLN A 46 13.66 11.87 -6.51
N GLU A 47 12.74 12.73 -6.92
CA GLU A 47 12.39 13.96 -6.22
C GLU A 47 11.68 13.68 -4.88
N PRO A 48 11.76 14.60 -3.90
CA PRO A 48 10.92 14.55 -2.72
C PRO A 48 9.48 14.97 -3.06
N ASP A 49 8.53 14.68 -2.19
CA ASP A 49 7.11 15.05 -2.34
C ASP A 49 6.45 15.23 -0.96
N HIS A 50 5.18 15.60 -0.94
CA HIS A 50 4.44 15.81 0.30
C HIS A 50 3.93 14.50 0.90
N GLY A 51 3.92 13.39 0.16
CA GLY A 51 3.35 12.12 0.63
C GLY A 51 1.82 12.12 0.66
N ILE A 52 1.25 10.95 0.93
CA ILE A 52 -0.19 10.68 0.80
C ILE A 52 -1.03 11.40 1.86
N TRP A 53 -0.47 11.65 3.04
CA TRP A 53 -1.18 12.32 4.14
C TRP A 53 -1.11 13.85 4.09
N GLU A 54 -0.35 14.41 3.15
CA GLU A 54 -0.13 15.86 3.01
C GLU A 54 0.28 16.60 4.29
N PRO A 55 1.21 16.07 5.11
CA PRO A 55 1.67 16.76 6.31
C PRO A 55 2.28 18.12 5.96
N ARG A 56 2.12 19.07 6.88
CA ARG A 56 2.63 20.45 6.72
C ARG A 56 4.14 20.56 6.90
N SER A 57 4.86 19.45 7.08
CA SER A 57 6.29 19.37 7.32
C SER A 57 7.16 19.56 6.06
N GLY A 58 6.52 19.75 4.89
CA GLY A 58 7.16 20.02 3.61
C GLY A 58 7.62 18.77 2.87
N MET A 59 8.27 18.95 1.72
CA MET A 59 8.64 17.81 0.86
C MET A 59 9.72 16.92 1.51
N ARG A 60 9.55 15.60 1.39
CA ARG A 60 10.45 14.55 1.90
C ARG A 60 10.59 13.41 0.90
N HIS A 61 11.56 12.54 1.11
CA HIS A 61 11.62 11.27 0.38
C HIS A 61 10.78 10.23 1.13
N ASN A 62 9.47 10.25 0.87
CA ASN A 62 8.51 9.32 1.46
C ASN A 62 8.63 7.94 0.81
N VAL A 63 8.77 6.89 1.64
CA VAL A 63 8.84 5.49 1.17
C VAL A 63 7.59 5.10 0.40
N HIS A 64 6.41 5.53 0.86
CA HIS A 64 5.15 5.30 0.15
C HIS A 64 5.17 5.86 -1.27
N SER A 65 5.64 7.09 -1.46
CA SER A 65 5.71 7.70 -2.79
C SER A 65 6.69 6.97 -3.70
N LYS A 66 7.84 6.52 -3.17
CA LYS A 66 8.77 5.68 -3.94
C LYS A 66 8.14 4.32 -4.28
N LEU A 67 7.45 3.68 -3.35
CA LEU A 67 6.70 2.44 -3.56
C LEU A 67 5.68 2.60 -4.69
N MET A 68 4.93 3.69 -4.73
CA MET A 68 3.92 3.90 -5.75
C MET A 68 4.52 4.23 -7.12
N ASN A 69 5.67 4.90 -7.18
CA ASN A 69 6.43 5.06 -8.43
C ASN A 69 7.01 3.72 -8.91
N TRP A 70 7.53 2.89 -8.00
CA TRP A 70 7.93 1.51 -8.30
C TRP A 70 6.75 0.73 -8.89
N LEU A 71 5.58 0.80 -8.25
CA LEU A 71 4.37 0.10 -8.68
C LEU A 71 3.96 0.54 -10.09
N ALA A 72 3.96 1.84 -10.38
CA ALA A 72 3.66 2.35 -11.71
C ALA A 72 4.60 1.77 -12.78
N MET A 73 5.90 1.69 -12.49
CA MET A 73 6.89 1.19 -13.44
C MET A 73 6.83 -0.33 -13.60
N ASP A 74 6.61 -1.07 -12.52
CA ASP A 74 6.48 -2.53 -12.53
C ASP A 74 5.22 -2.96 -13.30
N ARG A 75 4.08 -2.35 -13.01
CA ARG A 75 2.80 -2.58 -13.70
C ARG A 75 2.85 -2.08 -15.15
N GLY A 76 3.42 -0.90 -15.37
CA GLY A 76 3.63 -0.34 -16.70
C GLY A 76 4.49 -1.24 -17.58
N ALA A 77 5.56 -1.83 -17.03
CA ALA A 77 6.44 -2.73 -17.76
C ALA A 77 5.72 -4.00 -18.26
N ASP A 78 4.81 -4.54 -17.45
CA ASP A 78 3.96 -5.68 -17.85
C ASP A 78 2.94 -5.26 -18.91
N LEU A 79 2.23 -4.15 -18.71
CA LEU A 79 1.29 -3.60 -19.69
C LEU A 79 1.95 -3.34 -21.05
N ALA A 80 3.18 -2.82 -21.07
CA ALA A 80 3.91 -2.53 -22.30
C ALA A 80 4.07 -3.75 -23.21
N LEU A 81 4.17 -4.95 -22.65
CA LEU A 81 4.26 -6.19 -23.43
C LEU A 81 2.96 -6.48 -24.20
N SER A 82 1.80 -6.23 -23.59
CA SER A 82 0.49 -6.38 -24.24
C SER A 82 0.33 -5.46 -25.46
N PHE A 83 1.03 -4.32 -25.47
CA PHE A 83 1.06 -3.37 -26.59
C PHE A 83 2.26 -3.57 -27.53
N GLY A 84 3.03 -4.65 -27.38
CA GLY A 84 4.20 -4.95 -28.21
C GLY A 84 5.40 -4.02 -27.98
N ARG A 85 5.38 -3.19 -26.93
CA ARG A 85 6.41 -2.20 -26.60
C ARG A 85 7.49 -2.78 -25.69
N ARG A 86 8.28 -3.71 -26.25
CA ARG A 86 9.39 -4.37 -25.53
C ARG A 86 10.46 -3.40 -25.05
N ASP A 87 10.67 -2.31 -25.78
CA ASP A 87 11.59 -1.22 -25.43
C ASP A 87 11.17 -0.50 -24.13
N LEU A 88 9.88 -0.15 -24.03
CA LEU A 88 9.33 0.48 -22.83
C LEU A 88 9.28 -0.49 -21.66
N SER A 89 8.89 -1.75 -21.92
CA SER A 89 8.91 -2.81 -20.90
C SER A 89 10.28 -2.95 -20.23
N ALA A 90 11.35 -3.06 -21.04
CA ALA A 90 12.71 -3.17 -20.51
C ALA A 90 13.14 -1.91 -19.75
N ARG A 91 12.84 -0.71 -20.28
CA ARG A 91 13.20 0.56 -19.63
C ARG A 91 12.53 0.71 -18.27
N TRP A 92 11.21 0.50 -18.21
CA TRP A 92 10.45 0.69 -16.98
C TRP A 92 10.74 -0.40 -15.95
N ALA A 93 10.99 -1.65 -16.37
CA ALA A 93 11.44 -2.70 -15.47
C ALA A 93 12.80 -2.36 -14.81
N GLU A 94 13.73 -1.79 -15.59
CA GLU A 94 15.00 -1.31 -15.04
C GLU A 94 14.81 -0.16 -14.05
N CYS A 95 13.94 0.81 -14.35
CA CYS A 95 13.63 1.87 -13.40
C CYS A 95 12.98 1.32 -12.11
N ALA A 96 12.06 0.36 -12.21
CA ALA A 96 11.48 -0.31 -11.06
C ALA A 96 12.58 -1.01 -10.21
N ARG A 97 13.52 -1.71 -10.85
CA ARG A 97 14.68 -2.31 -10.15
C ARG A 97 15.48 -1.26 -9.38
N LEU A 98 15.78 -0.12 -10.00
CA LEU A 98 16.53 0.98 -9.38
C LEU A 98 15.78 1.58 -8.18
N ILE A 99 14.46 1.78 -8.27
CA ILE A 99 13.67 2.26 -7.12
C ILE A 99 13.69 1.24 -6.00
N HIS A 100 13.53 -0.05 -6.32
CA HIS A 100 13.54 -1.11 -5.31
C HIS A 100 14.87 -1.14 -4.56
N GLU A 101 16.00 -0.99 -5.26
CA GLU A 101 17.33 -0.88 -4.65
C GLU A 101 17.49 0.37 -3.79
N ASP A 102 17.06 1.54 -4.27
CA ASP A 102 17.12 2.80 -3.53
C ASP A 102 16.32 2.73 -2.22
N VAL A 103 15.08 2.24 -2.27
CA VAL A 103 14.22 2.06 -1.09
C VAL A 103 14.80 1.02 -0.13
N CYS A 104 15.32 -0.10 -0.62
CA CYS A 104 15.98 -1.09 0.24
C CYS A 104 17.27 -0.56 0.90
N ALA A 105 17.95 0.38 0.26
CA ALA A 105 19.19 0.96 0.79
C ALA A 105 18.95 2.13 1.75
N ARG A 106 17.92 2.94 1.50
CA ARG A 106 17.71 4.25 2.17
C ARG A 106 16.40 4.38 2.94
N GLY A 107 15.42 3.52 2.64
CA GLY A 107 14.12 3.48 3.30
C GLY A 107 14.06 2.56 4.52
N MET A 108 15.21 2.07 4.98
CA MET A 108 15.33 1.27 6.20
C MET A 108 15.86 2.11 7.35
N ASP A 109 15.54 1.69 8.57
CA ASP A 109 16.13 2.24 9.79
C ASP A 109 17.66 2.02 9.84
N ALA A 110 18.35 2.72 10.74
CA ALA A 110 19.80 2.65 10.85
C ALA A 110 20.34 1.24 11.15
N SER A 111 19.56 0.42 11.87
CA SER A 111 19.89 -0.97 12.20
C SER A 111 19.44 -1.99 11.15
N ARG A 112 18.79 -1.53 10.07
CA ARG A 112 18.29 -2.33 8.94
C ARG A 112 17.37 -3.48 9.35
N GLN A 113 16.56 -3.27 10.39
CA GLN A 113 15.57 -4.22 10.84
C GLN A 113 14.24 -4.03 10.13
N HIS A 114 13.78 -2.79 9.94
CA HIS A 114 12.48 -2.48 9.34
C HIS A 114 12.57 -1.28 8.40
N PHE A 115 11.54 -1.08 7.59
CA PHE A 115 11.37 0.13 6.80
C PHE A 115 10.85 1.27 7.68
N VAL A 116 11.13 2.49 7.25
CA VAL A 116 10.70 3.75 7.90
C VAL A 116 9.93 4.60 6.90
N SER A 117 9.07 5.50 7.35
CA SER A 117 8.19 6.25 6.44
C SER A 117 8.93 7.27 5.56
N VAL A 118 10.01 7.86 6.08
CA VAL A 118 10.82 8.88 5.42
C VAL A 118 12.29 8.49 5.47
N TYR A 119 13.02 8.66 4.36
CA TYR A 119 14.45 8.36 4.33
C TYR A 119 15.22 9.12 5.41
N GLY A 120 15.98 8.38 6.21
CA GLY A 120 16.83 8.94 7.26
C GLY A 120 16.11 9.35 8.55
N GLU A 121 14.79 9.13 8.65
CA GLU A 121 14.01 9.42 9.86
C GLU A 121 13.33 8.14 10.37
N GLU A 122 13.56 7.76 11.63
CA GLU A 122 12.94 6.56 12.23
C GLU A 122 11.47 6.82 12.63
N ARG A 123 10.62 7.05 11.63
CA ARG A 123 9.20 7.35 11.80
C ARG A 123 8.31 6.18 11.36
N PRO A 124 7.39 5.69 12.22
CA PRO A 124 6.40 4.71 11.82
C PRO A 124 5.28 5.35 11.00
N ASP A 125 4.75 4.63 10.03
CA ASP A 125 3.58 5.01 9.24
C ASP A 125 2.88 3.76 8.71
N ALA A 126 1.54 3.75 8.73
CA ALA A 126 0.74 2.62 8.28
C ALA A 126 0.91 2.30 6.78
N THR A 127 1.31 3.26 5.95
CA THR A 127 1.63 3.03 4.52
C THR A 127 2.76 2.02 4.31
N LEU A 128 3.61 1.79 5.31
CA LEU A 128 4.66 0.77 5.24
C LEU A 128 4.10 -0.66 5.12
N LEU A 129 2.87 -0.90 5.58
CA LEU A 129 2.16 -2.17 5.40
C LEU A 129 1.96 -2.48 3.90
N LEU A 130 1.87 -1.45 3.06
CA LEU A 130 1.63 -1.58 1.63
C LEU A 130 2.83 -2.12 0.85
N LEU A 131 4.04 -2.13 1.45
CA LEU A 131 5.23 -2.76 0.85
C LEU A 131 4.99 -4.26 0.55
N GLY A 132 4.32 -4.96 1.47
CA GLY A 132 3.91 -6.35 1.24
C GLY A 132 2.69 -6.43 0.34
N VAL A 133 1.66 -5.62 0.62
CA VAL A 133 0.37 -5.67 -0.09
C VAL A 133 0.50 -5.49 -1.61
N HIS A 134 1.38 -4.59 -2.05
CA HIS A 134 1.64 -4.34 -3.48
C HIS A 134 2.74 -5.24 -4.09
N GLY A 135 3.29 -6.18 -3.32
CA GLY A 135 4.29 -7.13 -3.78
C GLY A 135 5.66 -6.50 -4.04
N PHE A 136 5.98 -5.39 -3.36
CA PHE A 136 7.31 -4.77 -3.41
C PHE A 136 8.34 -5.70 -2.75
N LEU A 137 8.00 -6.23 -1.57
CA LEU A 137 8.74 -7.30 -0.90
C LEU A 137 8.10 -8.66 -1.17
N LYS A 138 8.90 -9.73 -1.06
CA LYS A 138 8.35 -11.09 -0.91
C LYS A 138 7.62 -11.19 0.42
N ASP A 139 6.56 -11.97 0.49
CA ASP A 139 5.72 -12.04 1.70
C ASP A 139 6.47 -12.61 2.92
N SER A 140 7.48 -13.46 2.67
CA SER A 140 8.37 -14.04 3.68
C SER A 140 9.65 -13.22 3.92
N ASP A 141 9.79 -12.03 3.30
CA ASP A 141 10.96 -11.19 3.52
C ASP A 141 11.01 -10.75 4.99
N PRO A 142 12.07 -11.10 5.75
CA PRO A 142 12.13 -10.81 7.17
C PRO A 142 12.12 -9.31 7.48
N ARG A 143 12.52 -8.45 6.53
CA ARG A 143 12.42 -6.99 6.67
C ARG A 143 10.96 -6.56 6.64
N GLY A 144 10.15 -7.16 5.77
CA GLY A 144 8.71 -6.92 5.66
C GLY A 144 7.97 -7.39 6.92
N VAL A 145 8.28 -8.60 7.41
CA VAL A 145 7.70 -9.13 8.65
C VAL A 145 7.98 -8.20 9.83
N ARG A 146 9.25 -7.84 10.05
CA ARG A 146 9.63 -6.92 11.13
C ARG A 146 9.02 -5.53 10.99
N THR A 147 8.78 -5.08 9.76
CA THR A 147 8.12 -3.79 9.51
C THR A 147 6.65 -3.84 9.92
N VAL A 148 5.93 -4.92 9.60
CA VAL A 148 4.54 -5.10 10.05
C VAL A 148 4.44 -5.16 11.57
N ASP A 149 5.34 -5.91 12.22
CA ASP A 149 5.37 -6.01 13.69
C ASP A 149 5.67 -4.66 14.34
N TRP A 150 6.67 -3.93 13.84
CA TRP A 150 7.04 -2.61 14.35
C TRP A 150 5.94 -1.58 14.16
N VAL A 151 5.31 -1.54 12.98
CA VAL A 151 4.18 -0.63 12.70
C VAL A 151 3.01 -0.93 13.63
N ARG A 152 2.67 -2.21 13.83
CA ARG A 152 1.59 -2.62 14.75
C ARG A 152 1.92 -2.29 16.20
N GLU A 153 3.18 -2.47 16.62
CA GLU A 153 3.63 -2.13 17.98
C GLU A 153 3.53 -0.62 18.23
N ARG A 154 3.96 0.20 17.27
CA ARG A 154 4.07 1.66 17.44
C ARG A 154 2.76 2.41 17.22
N LEU A 155 1.93 1.94 16.29
CA LEU A 155 0.71 2.63 15.87
C LEU A 155 -0.56 1.92 16.35
N GLY A 156 -0.45 0.75 16.98
CA GLY A 156 -1.60 -0.06 17.37
C GLY A 156 -2.22 0.34 18.71
N THR A 157 -3.55 0.36 18.76
CA THR A 157 -4.35 0.40 19.99
C THR A 157 -5.32 -0.77 19.99
N GLY A 158 -4.94 -1.88 20.62
CA GLY A 158 -5.69 -3.13 20.54
C GLY A 158 -5.69 -3.67 19.10
N PRO A 159 -6.86 -3.98 18.50
CA PRO A 159 -6.92 -4.42 17.10
C PRO A 159 -6.83 -3.26 16.10
N PHE A 160 -6.98 -2.00 16.55
CA PHE A 160 -7.02 -0.81 15.71
C PHE A 160 -5.61 -0.22 15.49
N ILE A 161 -5.43 0.55 14.42
CA ILE A 161 -4.14 1.17 14.09
C ILE A 161 -4.29 2.60 13.57
N HIS A 162 -3.39 3.49 13.99
CA HIS A 162 -3.31 4.90 13.56
C HIS A 162 -2.50 5.04 12.27
N ARG A 163 -2.65 6.17 11.55
CA ARG A 163 -1.84 6.46 10.34
C ARG A 163 -0.36 6.65 10.69
N TYR A 164 -0.12 7.50 11.68
CA TYR A 164 1.18 7.88 12.25
C TYR A 164 0.95 8.38 13.69
N LEU A 165 2.04 8.70 14.42
CA LEU A 165 1.92 9.34 15.74
C LEU A 165 1.81 10.86 15.55
N GLY A 166 0.78 11.48 16.14
CA GLY A 166 0.30 12.85 15.92
C GLY A 166 1.23 14.02 16.30
N ASP A 167 2.55 13.88 16.16
CA ASP A 167 3.49 15.00 16.24
C ASP A 167 3.49 15.84 14.93
N ASP A 168 2.95 15.31 13.84
CA ASP A 168 2.73 16.03 12.59
C ASP A 168 1.30 16.62 12.59
N ASP A 169 1.20 17.93 12.89
CA ASP A 169 -0.05 18.72 12.82
C ASP A 169 -0.72 18.54 11.44
N ASP A 170 -1.78 17.73 11.39
CA ASP A 170 -2.65 17.57 10.22
C ASP A 170 -3.51 18.81 9.96
N GLY A 171 -3.45 19.79 10.87
CA GLY A 171 -4.16 21.06 10.78
C GLY A 171 -5.62 21.00 11.20
N VAL A 172 -6.09 19.86 11.72
CA VAL A 172 -7.47 19.61 12.14
C VAL A 172 -7.46 19.27 13.63
N GLY A 173 -7.19 20.27 14.47
CA GLY A 173 -6.98 20.06 15.91
C GLY A 173 -7.99 19.12 16.58
N GLY A 174 -7.48 18.14 17.32
CA GLY A 174 -8.24 17.07 17.98
C GLY A 174 -7.31 15.88 18.27
N ALA A 175 -7.80 14.89 19.04
CA ALA A 175 -7.13 13.60 19.10
C ALA A 175 -7.60 12.77 17.88
N GLU A 176 -6.67 12.44 16.98
CA GLU A 176 -6.96 11.61 15.81
C GLU A 176 -7.43 10.21 16.24
N GLY A 177 -8.43 9.67 15.54
CA GLY A 177 -8.89 8.30 15.73
C GLY A 177 -7.98 7.29 15.02
N ALA A 178 -8.18 6.00 15.34
CA ALA A 178 -7.55 4.96 14.54
C ALA A 178 -8.18 4.92 13.14
N PHE A 179 -7.36 4.70 12.11
CA PHE A 179 -7.77 4.87 10.73
C PHE A 179 -8.27 3.54 10.16
N ILE A 180 -9.54 3.48 9.78
CA ILE A 180 -10.21 2.21 9.47
C ILE A 180 -9.55 1.50 8.29
N LEU A 181 -9.17 2.25 7.25
CA LEU A 181 -8.46 1.72 6.10
C LEU A 181 -7.11 1.08 6.46
N CYS A 182 -6.37 1.67 7.40
CA CYS A 182 -5.06 1.17 7.82
C CYS A 182 -5.19 -0.18 8.55
N GLY A 183 -6.30 -0.38 9.26
CA GLY A 183 -6.66 -1.69 9.82
C GLY A 183 -6.81 -2.78 8.77
N PHE A 184 -7.49 -2.47 7.67
CA PHE A 184 -7.62 -3.42 6.57
C PHE A 184 -6.28 -3.69 5.87
N TRP A 185 -5.41 -2.68 5.71
CA TRP A 185 -4.04 -2.90 5.22
C TRP A 185 -3.24 -3.82 6.16
N LEU A 186 -3.39 -3.68 7.48
CA LEU A 186 -2.76 -4.58 8.43
C LEU A 186 -3.29 -6.01 8.29
N ALA A 187 -4.61 -6.18 8.17
CA ALA A 187 -5.22 -7.48 7.95
C ALA A 187 -4.71 -8.14 6.64
N GLU A 188 -4.60 -7.38 5.55
CA GLU A 188 -4.02 -7.85 4.29
C GLU A 188 -2.55 -8.27 4.45
N ALA A 189 -1.73 -7.46 5.11
CA ALA A 189 -0.31 -7.74 5.31
C ALA A 189 -0.09 -8.98 6.20
N LEU A 190 -0.88 -9.14 7.27
CA LEU A 190 -0.87 -10.34 8.12
C LEU A 190 -1.29 -11.59 7.35
N ALA A 191 -2.31 -11.48 6.49
CA ALA A 191 -2.76 -12.60 5.66
C ALA A 191 -1.69 -13.04 4.65
N LEU A 192 -0.97 -12.09 4.04
CA LEU A 192 0.16 -12.38 3.15
C LEU A 192 1.30 -13.12 3.87
N GLN A 193 1.53 -12.79 5.14
CA GLN A 193 2.52 -13.46 5.99
C GLN A 193 2.04 -14.80 6.58
N GLY A 194 0.83 -15.26 6.21
CA GLY A 194 0.25 -16.51 6.72
C GLY A 194 -0.29 -16.43 8.16
N ARG A 195 -0.34 -15.22 8.75
CA ARG A 195 -0.82 -14.96 10.12
C ARG A 195 -2.34 -14.78 10.14
N LEU A 196 -3.06 -15.81 9.69
CA LEU A 196 -4.48 -15.73 9.37
C LEU A 196 -5.40 -15.47 10.57
N ASP A 197 -5.05 -15.99 11.75
CA ASP A 197 -5.86 -15.76 12.94
C ASP A 197 -5.79 -14.29 13.38
N GLU A 198 -4.58 -13.71 13.33
CA GLU A 198 -4.38 -12.28 13.61
C GLU A 198 -5.03 -11.39 12.55
N ALA A 199 -4.92 -11.77 11.27
CA ALA A 199 -5.57 -11.06 10.17
C ALA A 199 -7.09 -11.00 10.34
N GLN A 200 -7.72 -12.12 10.72
CA GLN A 200 -9.16 -12.20 10.97
C GLN A 200 -9.57 -11.36 12.19
N GLN A 201 -8.79 -11.36 13.27
CA GLN A 201 -9.08 -10.52 14.45
C GLN A 201 -9.11 -9.03 14.09
N VAL A 202 -8.08 -8.57 13.35
CA VAL A 202 -8.02 -7.17 12.88
C VAL A 202 -9.18 -6.88 11.92
N PHE A 203 -9.45 -7.77 10.96
CA PHE A 203 -10.53 -7.61 10.00
C PHE A 203 -11.91 -7.48 10.66
N VAL A 204 -12.24 -8.39 11.58
CA VAL A 204 -13.54 -8.39 12.27
C VAL A 204 -13.71 -7.12 13.09
N ALA A 205 -12.70 -6.71 13.87
CA ALA A 205 -12.78 -5.49 14.67
C ALA A 205 -13.08 -4.24 13.82
N HIS A 206 -12.47 -4.13 12.64
CA HIS A 206 -12.71 -2.99 11.74
C HIS A 206 -14.02 -3.11 10.95
N ALA A 207 -14.46 -4.31 10.60
CA ALA A 207 -15.76 -4.52 9.94
C ALA A 207 -16.94 -4.24 10.90
N GLU A 208 -16.80 -4.64 12.17
CA GLU A 208 -17.79 -4.40 13.23
C GLU A 208 -17.86 -2.93 13.68
N ALA A 209 -16.89 -2.10 13.29
CA ALA A 209 -16.97 -0.64 13.46
C ALA A 209 -18.05 -0.01 12.57
N SER A 210 -18.57 -0.72 11.58
CA SER A 210 -19.65 -0.22 10.72
C SER A 210 -20.92 0.07 11.51
N ASN A 211 -21.67 1.08 11.07
CA ASN A 211 -22.96 1.38 11.69
C ASN A 211 -24.03 0.33 11.28
N HIS A 212 -25.26 0.52 11.77
CA HIS A 212 -26.41 -0.34 11.45
C HIS A 212 -26.76 -0.49 9.94
N LEU A 213 -26.21 0.36 9.07
CA LEU A 213 -26.36 0.26 7.61
C LEU A 213 -25.17 -0.45 6.94
N GLY A 214 -24.18 -0.90 7.71
CA GLY A 214 -22.92 -1.45 7.21
C GLY A 214 -21.95 -0.39 6.69
N LEU A 215 -22.14 0.89 7.06
CA LEU A 215 -21.30 1.99 6.59
C LEU A 215 -20.14 2.26 7.54
N LEU A 216 -18.94 2.40 6.98
CA LEU A 216 -17.70 2.77 7.66
C LEU A 216 -17.35 4.24 7.49
N ALA A 217 -16.76 4.84 8.53
CA ALA A 217 -16.13 6.16 8.44
C ALA A 217 -14.64 6.04 8.09
N GLU A 218 -13.97 7.19 8.08
CA GLU A 218 -12.53 7.31 7.94
C GLU A 218 -11.79 6.80 9.17
N GLU A 219 -12.27 7.20 10.34
CA GLU A 219 -11.64 6.95 11.63
C GLU A 219 -12.62 6.36 12.64
N ILE A 220 -12.06 5.79 13.70
CA ILE A 220 -12.79 5.36 14.88
C ILE A 220 -12.06 5.79 16.15
N ASP A 221 -12.81 6.38 17.09
CA ASP A 221 -12.33 6.58 18.44
C ASP A 221 -12.24 5.22 19.15
N THR A 222 -11.01 4.78 19.43
CA THR A 222 -10.76 3.44 20.00
C THR A 222 -11.24 3.26 21.45
N SER A 223 -11.59 4.36 22.15
CA SER A 223 -12.05 4.32 23.54
C SER A 223 -13.58 4.21 23.66
N SER A 224 -14.29 4.89 22.76
CA SER A 224 -15.75 5.03 22.76
C SER A 224 -16.42 4.21 21.65
N GLY A 225 -15.67 3.80 20.62
CA GLY A 225 -16.19 3.15 19.42
C GLY A 225 -16.91 4.10 18.46
N MET A 226 -16.82 5.42 18.69
CA MET A 226 -17.48 6.41 17.85
C MET A 226 -16.77 6.54 16.50
N LEU A 227 -17.53 6.53 15.42
CA LEU A 227 -17.03 6.82 14.07
C LEU A 227 -16.67 8.31 13.94
N LEU A 228 -15.51 8.60 13.37
CA LEU A 228 -14.93 9.93 13.22
C LEU A 228 -14.55 10.21 11.75
N GLY A 229 -14.29 11.49 11.44
CA GLY A 229 -13.84 11.94 10.13
C GLY A 229 -14.90 11.81 9.03
N ASN A 230 -14.45 11.62 7.80
CA ASN A 230 -15.34 11.50 6.65
C ASN A 230 -16.31 10.31 6.76
N PHE A 231 -17.59 10.51 6.44
CA PHE A 231 -18.62 9.47 6.53
C PHE A 231 -19.72 9.59 5.44
N PRO A 232 -20.06 8.50 4.71
CA PRO A 232 -19.33 7.24 4.62
C PRO A 232 -18.01 7.41 3.85
N GLN A 233 -16.95 6.73 4.28
CA GLN A 233 -15.64 6.84 3.63
C GLN A 233 -15.44 5.73 2.60
N ALA A 234 -15.37 6.10 1.32
CA ALA A 234 -15.24 5.13 0.22
C ALA A 234 -13.97 4.26 0.35
N PHE A 235 -12.84 4.84 0.76
CA PHE A 235 -11.60 4.09 0.92
C PHE A 235 -11.69 3.02 2.01
N SER A 236 -12.33 3.30 3.16
CA SER A 236 -12.54 2.32 4.21
C SER A 236 -13.32 1.09 3.71
N HIS A 237 -14.33 1.30 2.85
CA HIS A 237 -15.08 0.20 2.24
C HIS A 237 -14.25 -0.56 1.20
N LEU A 238 -13.40 0.13 0.44
CA LEU A 238 -12.46 -0.54 -0.47
C LEU A 238 -11.46 -1.42 0.29
N GLY A 239 -10.94 -0.94 1.42
CA GLY A 239 -10.10 -1.71 2.33
C GLY A 239 -10.81 -2.97 2.83
N LEU A 240 -12.07 -2.84 3.25
CA LEU A 240 -12.90 -3.98 3.68
C LEU A 240 -13.01 -5.04 2.58
N ILE A 241 -13.31 -4.64 1.34
CA ILE A 241 -13.44 -5.57 0.21
C ILE A 241 -12.10 -6.28 -0.07
N ASN A 242 -11.01 -5.53 -0.14
CA ASN A 242 -9.68 -6.08 -0.44
C ASN A 242 -9.19 -7.04 0.64
N ALA A 243 -9.37 -6.69 1.91
CA ALA A 243 -9.02 -7.55 3.04
C ALA A 243 -9.88 -8.82 3.06
N ALA A 244 -11.20 -8.70 2.87
CA ALA A 244 -12.11 -9.84 2.84
C ALA A 244 -11.73 -10.83 1.73
N MET A 245 -11.52 -10.35 0.50
CA MET A 245 -11.12 -11.19 -0.63
C MET A 245 -9.79 -11.89 -0.38
N ARG A 246 -8.84 -11.22 0.27
CA ARG A 246 -7.51 -11.76 0.53
C ARG A 246 -7.52 -12.81 1.62
N ILE A 247 -8.24 -12.56 2.70
CA ILE A 247 -8.43 -13.53 3.78
C ILE A 247 -9.19 -14.76 3.27
N ASP A 248 -10.29 -14.59 2.52
CA ASP A 248 -11.03 -15.71 1.90
C ASP A 248 -10.11 -16.57 1.02
N ARG A 249 -9.31 -15.94 0.15
CA ARG A 249 -8.33 -16.68 -0.67
C ARG A 249 -7.32 -17.44 0.19
N ALA A 250 -6.81 -16.82 1.25
CA ALA A 250 -5.83 -17.44 2.14
C ALA A 250 -6.39 -18.65 2.89
N LEU A 251 -7.64 -18.55 3.36
CA LEU A 251 -8.35 -19.64 4.02
C LEU A 251 -8.51 -20.83 3.06
N ARG A 252 -8.94 -20.58 1.81
CA ARG A 252 -9.05 -21.64 0.79
C ARG A 252 -7.72 -22.31 0.50
N LEU A 253 -6.65 -21.52 0.31
CA LEU A 253 -5.30 -22.06 0.07
C LEU A 253 -4.82 -22.92 1.24
N ARG A 254 -5.07 -22.49 2.49
CA ARG A 254 -4.75 -23.27 3.69
C ARG A 254 -5.53 -24.59 3.72
N ASP A 255 -6.82 -24.55 3.42
CA ASP A 255 -7.69 -25.74 3.42
C ASP A 255 -7.29 -26.75 2.33
N GLU A 256 -6.70 -26.26 1.22
CA GLU A 256 -6.08 -27.05 0.16
C GLU A 256 -4.64 -27.52 0.49
N GLY A 257 -4.10 -27.17 1.66
CA GLY A 257 -2.74 -27.52 2.09
C GLY A 257 -1.63 -26.71 1.42
N SER A 258 -1.96 -25.59 0.78
CA SER A 258 -1.01 -24.69 0.14
C SER A 258 -0.45 -23.67 1.14
N SER A 259 0.87 -23.45 1.08
CA SER A 259 1.56 -22.40 1.82
C SER A 259 1.80 -21.14 0.97
N GLN A 260 1.12 -21.01 -0.17
CA GLN A 260 1.28 -19.86 -1.06
C GLN A 260 0.63 -18.62 -0.48
N ALA A 261 1.23 -17.45 -0.73
CA ALA A 261 0.66 -16.19 -0.33
C ALA A 261 -0.62 -15.86 -1.13
N PRO A 262 -1.66 -15.32 -0.47
CA PRO A 262 -2.97 -15.03 -1.05
C PRO A 262 -3.01 -13.72 -1.86
N HIS A 263 -2.17 -13.54 -2.88
CA HIS A 263 -2.28 -12.32 -3.69
C HIS A 263 -3.64 -12.27 -4.44
N LEU A 264 -4.32 -11.12 -4.39
CA LEU A 264 -5.60 -10.94 -5.10
C LEU A 264 -5.43 -11.05 -6.61
N VAL A 265 -4.33 -10.53 -7.11
CA VAL A 265 -3.90 -10.68 -8.50
C VAL A 265 -2.74 -11.66 -8.51
N GLY A 266 -2.80 -12.60 -9.45
CA GLY A 266 -1.89 -13.74 -9.52
C GLY A 266 -0.43 -13.35 -9.33
N PRO A 267 0.42 -14.28 -8.86
CA PRO A 267 1.81 -13.98 -8.55
C PRO A 267 2.39 -13.22 -9.72
N LEU A 268 2.94 -12.03 -9.46
CA LEU A 268 3.89 -11.43 -10.38
C LEU A 268 4.87 -12.55 -10.65
N SER A 269 4.78 -13.12 -11.83
CA SER A 269 5.61 -14.22 -12.24
C SER A 269 6.97 -13.59 -12.49
N ARG A 270 7.63 -13.15 -11.41
CA ARG A 270 9.00 -12.69 -11.43
C ARG A 270 9.75 -13.95 -11.80
N ARG A 271 10.16 -14.01 -13.07
CA ARG A 271 11.20 -14.93 -13.49
C ARG A 271 12.33 -14.73 -12.50
N ALA A 272 12.69 -15.81 -11.79
CA ALA A 272 13.89 -15.82 -11.00
C ALA A 272 15.05 -15.46 -11.94
N THR A 273 15.66 -14.30 -11.69
CA THR A 273 17.02 -13.97 -12.09
C THR A 273 17.67 -13.33 -10.89
#